data_AF-A0A9E5JVD6-F1
#
_entry.id   AF-A0A9E5JVD6-F1
#
_cell.length_a   1.000
_cell.length_b   1.000
_cell.length_c   1.000
_cell.angle_alpha   90.00
_cell.angle_beta   90.00
_cell.angle_gamma   90.00
#
_symmetry.space_group_name_H-M   'P 1'
#
loop_
_entity.id
_entity.type
_entity.pdbx_description
1 polymer ?
#
loop_
_entity_poly.entity_id
_entity_poly.type
_entity_poly.pdbx_seq_one_letter_code
_entity_poly.pdbx_strand_id
1 'polypeptide(L)'
;MASFSRRVILDIGASEIRIGELLPDRSGWPALRQLSSLVLGIDPTKGSEFFPAVLQGLENLAQTSGIKAGPATLCLGGPSVFSRVIKVPQAAPAQVSQMIGFEAQQAIPAIEEACWDFQIFPAGHGDELEAMILAIKKESVEEMIAAAMKSNFIVDSVELAPAAIINAFRYNYPEIQTPTLILDVGARSTNIILVEGEKIFCRVVPLGGASITQAIATDLQESFVGAETLKRAKGFVHPGGAYEDPSDEFAARISKLSRGVVTRLHTEVERSITFYRNQQGGSRPTQLYLSGGCCSLSLIDFFFKEKLKIPANYLQPFRRVSVSGGISQEVQKTFSGWTSFVGGALRSLPDSPCRYNVMARLKNESLNKQKDRPALVAAAVAIALLLILPGIHGFWESSKIQNSLSPQKVEVEEVESVLAKMQVSQKKVADRVVLLEKIVALETERLRWSQLLDVLAKKSKLGMWITRLQVVSDAKSPADQAVPAKNSANVNINPQVEISGIFETKSEEADAQVVDDFRKSLEESGVLVKVVTLERETPERSADGKAEQVALKFALRGEWVTQRSSGSGGQVKEKVK
;
A
#
# COMPACT_ATOMS: atom_id res chain seq x y z
N MET A 1 -41.35 29.21 27.88
CA MET A 1 -40.37 29.69 26.87
C MET A 1 -39.20 28.73 26.89
N ALA A 2 -38.79 28.22 25.73
CA ALA A 2 -37.64 27.31 25.68
C ALA A 2 -36.38 28.10 26.10
N SER A 3 -35.72 27.63 27.15
CA SER A 3 -34.50 28.26 27.67
C SER A 3 -33.36 27.98 26.70
N PHE A 4 -32.77 29.02 26.13
CA PHE A 4 -31.47 28.90 25.47
C PHE A 4 -30.36 29.02 26.51
N SER A 5 -29.24 28.35 26.25
CA SER A 5 -28.08 28.32 27.16
C SER A 5 -27.13 29.47 26.87
N ARG A 6 -26.25 29.75 27.85
CA ARG A 6 -25.11 30.67 27.67
C ARG A 6 -24.35 30.31 26.38
N ARG A 7 -24.03 31.32 25.58
CA ARG A 7 -23.19 31.14 24.40
C ARG A 7 -22.21 32.29 24.18
N VAL A 8 -20.98 31.97 23.83
CA VAL A 8 -19.99 32.95 23.38
C VAL A 8 -20.22 33.20 21.89
N ILE A 9 -20.21 34.45 21.47
CA ILE A 9 -20.35 34.83 20.06
C ILE A 9 -19.01 35.41 19.62
N LEU A 10 -18.49 34.88 18.53
CA LEU A 10 -17.25 35.33 17.89
C LEU A 10 -17.61 35.82 16.48
N ASP A 11 -17.54 37.11 16.22
CA ASP A 11 -17.72 37.68 14.89
C ASP A 11 -16.36 38.07 14.32
N ILE A 12 -15.91 37.31 13.33
CA ILE A 12 -14.59 37.53 12.70
C ILE A 12 -14.80 38.26 11.38
N GLY A 13 -14.77 39.59 11.47
CA GLY A 13 -14.75 40.48 10.31
C GLY A 13 -13.33 40.64 9.76
N ALA A 14 -13.26 41.06 8.49
CA ALA A 14 -11.96 41.27 7.83
C ALA A 14 -11.11 42.39 8.46
N SER A 15 -11.73 43.37 9.13
CA SER A 15 -11.03 44.51 9.76
C SER A 15 -11.04 44.48 11.29
N GLU A 16 -12.00 43.77 11.88
CA GLU A 16 -12.30 43.85 13.31
C GLU A 16 -12.91 42.53 13.76
N ILE A 17 -12.52 42.09 14.95
CA ILE A 17 -13.06 40.91 15.64
C ILE A 17 -13.93 41.40 16.78
N ARG A 18 -15.09 40.77 16.97
CA ARG A 18 -15.98 41.06 18.10
C ARG A 18 -16.26 39.81 18.89
N ILE A 19 -16.35 39.98 20.21
CA ILE A 19 -16.69 38.94 21.15
C ILE A 19 -17.74 39.42 22.15
N GLY A 20 -18.56 38.51 22.62
CA GLY A 20 -19.46 38.74 23.74
C GLY A 20 -20.22 37.48 24.13
N GLU A 21 -21.00 37.57 25.20
CA GLU A 21 -21.79 36.45 25.72
C GLU A 21 -23.27 36.72 25.56
N LEU A 22 -23.99 35.75 25.01
CA LEU A 22 -25.44 35.69 25.03
C LEU A 22 -25.92 34.85 26.22
N LEU A 23 -26.83 35.40 27.01
CA LEU A 23 -27.45 34.78 28.17
C LEU A 23 -28.93 35.15 28.25
N PRO A 24 -29.80 34.30 28.82
CA PRO A 24 -31.14 34.73 29.20
C PRO A 24 -31.06 35.73 30.37
N ASP A 25 -31.84 36.79 30.30
CA ASP A 25 -32.09 37.68 31.43
C ASP A 25 -33.03 37.02 32.46
N ARG A 26 -33.37 37.76 33.53
CA ARG A 26 -34.28 37.25 34.58
C ARG A 26 -35.68 36.88 34.06
N SER A 27 -36.08 37.46 32.94
CA SER A 27 -37.37 37.26 32.28
C SER A 27 -37.29 36.24 31.12
N GLY A 28 -36.12 35.68 30.86
CA GLY A 28 -35.87 34.73 29.77
C GLY A 28 -35.59 35.35 28.39
N TRP A 29 -35.45 36.67 28.29
CA TRP A 29 -35.11 37.37 27.05
C TRP A 29 -33.60 37.34 26.76
N PRO A 30 -33.18 37.41 25.49
CA PRO A 30 -31.77 37.53 25.14
C PRO A 30 -31.12 38.79 25.70
N ALA A 31 -30.04 38.58 26.43
CA ALA A 31 -29.16 39.60 26.96
C ALA A 31 -27.72 39.35 26.53
N LEU A 32 -27.08 40.39 26.01
CA LEU A 32 -25.67 40.40 25.68
C LEU A 32 -24.86 40.95 26.85
N ARG A 33 -23.71 40.33 27.13
CA ARG A 33 -22.77 40.73 28.18
C ARG A 33 -21.35 40.76 27.64
N GLN A 34 -20.51 41.56 28.30
CA GLN A 34 -19.06 41.61 28.06
C GLN A 34 -18.71 41.81 26.57
N LEU A 35 -19.42 42.73 25.92
CA LEU A 35 -19.13 43.07 24.53
C LEU A 35 -17.75 43.71 24.43
N SER A 36 -16.91 43.19 23.53
CA SER A 36 -15.59 43.73 23.25
C SER A 36 -15.26 43.56 21.77
N SER A 37 -14.45 44.47 21.24
CA SER A 37 -13.97 44.36 19.87
C SER A 37 -12.51 44.76 19.76
N LEU A 38 -11.85 44.26 18.72
CA LEU A 38 -10.45 44.52 18.44
C LEU A 38 -10.26 44.74 16.94
N VAL A 39 -9.72 45.91 16.58
CA VAL A 39 -9.34 46.24 15.21
C VAL A 39 -8.02 45.55 14.89
N LEU A 40 -7.98 44.79 13.79
CA LEU A 40 -6.82 43.97 13.43
C LEU A 40 -5.59 44.78 12.98
N GLY A 41 -5.80 46.01 12.48
CA GLY A 41 -4.71 46.91 12.08
C GLY A 41 -3.91 46.46 10.85
N ILE A 42 -4.44 45.54 10.05
CA ILE A 42 -3.79 45.01 8.83
C ILE A 42 -4.51 45.46 7.56
N ASP A 43 -3.88 45.22 6.41
CA ASP A 43 -4.55 45.27 5.11
C ASP A 43 -5.33 43.97 4.87
N PRO A 44 -6.67 43.99 4.93
CA PRO A 44 -7.49 42.80 4.79
C PRO A 44 -7.46 42.23 3.35
N THR A 45 -6.91 42.95 2.38
CA THR A 45 -6.75 42.45 1.01
C THR A 45 -5.59 41.46 0.89
N LYS A 46 -4.63 41.51 1.82
CA LYS A 46 -3.48 40.59 1.91
C LYS A 46 -3.82 39.38 2.77
N GLY A 47 -4.22 38.28 2.11
CA GLY A 47 -4.69 37.07 2.81
C GLY A 47 -3.70 36.43 3.79
N SER A 48 -2.39 36.51 3.52
CA SER A 48 -1.34 35.89 4.35
C SER A 48 -1.21 36.50 5.75
N GLU A 49 -1.60 37.76 5.93
CA GLU A 49 -1.54 38.46 7.21
C GLU A 49 -2.82 38.23 8.05
N PHE A 50 -3.92 37.81 7.41
CA PHE A 50 -5.24 37.75 8.03
C PHE A 50 -5.32 36.70 9.15
N PHE A 51 -4.96 35.45 8.88
CA PHE A 51 -5.06 34.38 9.87
C PHE A 51 -4.15 34.62 11.11
N PRO A 52 -2.86 35.00 10.96
CA PRO A 52 -2.02 35.36 12.11
C PRO A 52 -2.59 36.51 12.94
N ALA A 53 -3.10 37.56 12.30
CA ALA A 53 -3.71 38.69 13.01
C ALA A 53 -4.99 38.28 13.75
N VAL A 54 -5.81 37.41 13.16
CA VAL A 54 -7.01 36.88 13.81
C VAL A 54 -6.68 36.04 15.03
N LEU A 55 -5.68 35.17 14.92
CA LEU A 55 -5.22 34.34 16.01
C LEU A 55 -4.72 35.20 17.19
N GLN A 56 -3.87 36.20 16.92
CA GLN A 56 -3.38 37.11 17.95
C GLN A 56 -4.51 37.98 18.54
N GLY A 57 -5.43 38.44 17.70
CA GLY A 57 -6.57 39.26 18.12
C GLY A 57 -7.54 38.51 19.01
N LEU A 58 -7.84 37.24 18.70
CA LEU A 58 -8.67 36.39 19.55
C LEU A 58 -7.99 36.04 20.86
N GLU A 59 -6.69 35.75 20.87
CA GLU A 59 -5.93 35.51 22.11
C GLU A 59 -5.99 36.73 23.02
N ASN A 60 -5.82 37.94 22.47
CA ASN A 60 -5.92 39.19 23.21
C ASN A 60 -7.34 39.42 23.75
N LEU A 61 -8.38 39.26 22.90
CA LEU A 61 -9.76 39.39 23.33
C LEU A 61 -10.16 38.38 24.40
N ALA A 62 -9.66 37.13 24.32
CA ALA A 62 -9.91 36.12 25.34
C ALA A 62 -9.31 36.50 26.70
N GLN A 63 -8.14 37.15 26.71
CA GLN A 63 -7.47 37.60 27.93
C GLN A 63 -8.13 38.87 28.52
N THR A 64 -8.59 39.79 27.68
CA THR A 64 -9.05 41.12 28.11
C THR A 64 -10.55 41.23 28.34
N SER A 65 -11.38 40.44 27.65
CA SER A 65 -12.85 40.55 27.73
C SER A 65 -13.45 40.04 29.05
N GLY A 66 -12.71 39.22 29.81
CA GLY A 66 -13.22 38.58 31.03
C GLY A 66 -14.28 37.51 30.77
N ILE A 67 -14.44 37.07 29.52
CA ILE A 67 -15.37 36.03 29.07
C ILE A 67 -14.81 34.66 29.43
N LYS A 68 -15.61 33.83 30.08
CA LYS A 68 -15.20 32.46 30.40
C LYS A 68 -15.23 31.57 29.15
N ALA A 69 -14.31 30.61 29.08
CA ALA A 69 -14.34 29.56 28.07
C ALA A 69 -15.72 28.86 28.05
N GLY A 70 -16.16 28.44 26.86
CA GLY A 70 -17.46 27.79 26.70
C GLY A 70 -17.84 27.54 25.24
N PRO A 71 -19.08 27.06 25.01
CA PRO A 71 -19.62 26.84 23.68
C PRO A 71 -19.72 28.17 22.92
N ALA A 72 -19.24 28.19 21.69
CA ALA A 72 -19.15 29.39 20.87
C ALA A 72 -19.87 29.23 19.51
N THR A 73 -20.59 30.28 19.10
CA THR A 73 -21.02 30.48 17.71
C THR A 73 -20.03 31.39 17.01
N LEU A 74 -19.50 30.92 15.89
CA LEU A 74 -18.61 31.67 15.03
C LEU A 74 -19.40 32.29 13.87
N CYS A 75 -19.31 33.60 13.69
CA CYS A 75 -19.89 34.33 12.56
C CYS A 75 -18.79 34.67 11.58
N LEU A 76 -18.94 34.22 10.34
CA LEU A 76 -17.99 34.46 9.25
C LEU A 76 -18.66 35.21 8.11
N GLY A 77 -17.88 36.03 7.41
CA GLY A 77 -18.33 36.78 6.25
C GLY A 77 -17.23 36.94 5.22
N GLY A 78 -17.39 37.94 4.36
CA GLY A 78 -16.37 38.28 3.37
C GLY A 78 -16.70 37.81 1.95
N PRO A 79 -15.78 38.05 1.01
CA PRO A 79 -16.01 37.82 -0.42
C PRO A 79 -16.05 36.34 -0.82
N SER A 80 -15.62 35.42 0.06
CA SER A 80 -15.66 33.97 -0.16
C SER A 80 -17.02 33.35 0.15
N VAL A 81 -17.95 34.12 0.72
CA VAL A 81 -19.32 33.64 0.96
C VAL A 81 -20.07 33.63 -0.36
N PHE A 82 -20.46 32.43 -0.77
CA PHE A 82 -21.39 32.20 -1.87
C PHE A 82 -22.82 32.23 -1.33
N SER A 83 -23.72 32.85 -2.09
CA SER A 83 -25.15 32.92 -1.76
C SER A 83 -26.00 32.72 -3.00
N ARG A 84 -27.00 31.84 -2.92
CA ARG A 84 -27.97 31.61 -3.99
C ARG A 84 -29.34 31.30 -3.41
N VAL A 85 -30.37 31.90 -3.97
CA VAL A 85 -31.77 31.57 -3.66
C VAL A 85 -32.36 30.85 -4.85
N ILE A 86 -32.94 29.68 -4.58
CA ILE A 86 -33.61 28.84 -5.58
C ILE A 86 -35.07 28.64 -5.19
N LYS A 87 -35.91 28.41 -6.18
CA LYS A 87 -37.30 27.99 -5.98
C LYS A 87 -37.37 26.47 -6.11
N VAL A 88 -38.03 25.83 -5.16
CA VAL A 88 -38.23 24.38 -5.15
C VAL A 88 -39.71 24.09 -4.90
N PRO A 89 -40.30 23.09 -5.57
CA PRO A 89 -41.70 22.74 -5.36
C PRO A 89 -41.90 22.20 -3.94
N GLN A 90 -43.10 22.42 -3.39
CA GLN A 90 -43.48 21.87 -2.11
C GLN A 90 -43.61 20.35 -2.24
N ALA A 91 -42.82 19.62 -1.45
CA ALA A 91 -42.79 18.17 -1.41
C ALA A 91 -42.47 17.69 0.01
N ALA A 92 -42.34 16.38 0.19
CA ALA A 92 -41.88 15.85 1.48
C ALA A 92 -40.50 16.44 1.84
N PRO A 93 -40.22 16.78 3.12
CA PRO A 93 -38.98 17.46 3.50
C PRO A 93 -37.68 16.79 3.02
N ALA A 94 -37.67 15.46 2.94
CA ALA A 94 -36.54 14.69 2.42
C ALA A 94 -36.33 14.90 0.91
N GLN A 95 -37.41 14.95 0.12
CA GLN A 95 -37.36 15.21 -1.31
C GLN A 95 -36.93 16.66 -1.59
N VAL A 96 -37.45 17.63 -0.83
CA VAL A 96 -37.02 19.04 -0.91
C VAL A 96 -35.52 19.15 -0.62
N SER A 97 -35.04 18.51 0.43
CA SER A 97 -33.61 18.51 0.78
C SER A 97 -32.74 17.87 -0.31
N GLN A 98 -33.22 16.81 -0.97
CA GLN A 98 -32.52 16.19 -2.10
C GLN A 98 -32.46 17.12 -3.31
N MET A 99 -33.57 17.77 -3.67
CA MET A 99 -33.62 18.75 -4.77
C MET A 99 -32.66 19.91 -4.52
N ILE A 100 -32.66 20.48 -3.32
CA ILE A 100 -31.71 21.52 -2.91
C ILE A 100 -30.27 21.00 -2.98
N GLY A 101 -30.04 19.73 -2.63
CA GLY A 101 -28.75 19.05 -2.78
C GLY A 101 -28.23 19.03 -4.22
N PHE A 102 -29.08 18.67 -5.18
CA PHE A 102 -28.73 18.66 -6.60
C PHE A 102 -28.43 20.08 -7.13
N GLU A 103 -29.27 21.06 -6.76
CA GLU A 103 -29.06 22.46 -7.13
C GLU A 103 -27.78 23.04 -6.54
N ALA A 104 -27.48 22.72 -5.26
CA ALA A 104 -26.25 23.13 -4.61
C ALA A 104 -25.02 22.54 -5.30
N GLN A 105 -25.06 21.26 -5.71
CA GLN A 105 -23.96 20.61 -6.42
C GLN A 105 -23.64 21.26 -7.77
N GLN A 106 -24.65 21.78 -8.47
CA GLN A 106 -24.45 22.50 -9.73
C GLN A 106 -24.02 23.95 -9.51
N ALA A 107 -24.47 24.57 -8.42
CA ALA A 107 -24.26 25.99 -8.17
C ALA A 107 -22.97 26.33 -7.44
N ILE A 108 -22.53 25.47 -6.51
CA ILE A 108 -21.34 25.70 -5.68
C ILE A 108 -20.11 25.10 -6.39
N PRO A 109 -19.13 25.93 -6.79
CA PRO A 109 -17.88 25.43 -7.34
C PRO A 109 -17.13 24.58 -6.32
N ALA A 110 -16.62 23.41 -6.74
CA ALA A 110 -15.87 22.47 -5.88
C ALA A 110 -16.58 22.24 -4.53
N ILE A 111 -17.84 21.80 -4.58
CA ILE A 111 -18.69 21.64 -3.39
C ILE A 111 -18.07 20.78 -2.27
N GLU A 112 -17.17 19.87 -2.62
CA GLU A 112 -16.40 19.02 -1.69
C GLU A 112 -15.43 19.82 -0.81
N GLU A 113 -14.93 20.95 -1.32
CA GLU A 113 -14.06 21.89 -0.60
C GLU A 113 -14.86 23.04 0.03
N ALA A 114 -16.19 22.99 -0.03
CA ALA A 114 -17.07 24.02 0.49
C ALA A 114 -17.90 23.50 1.67
N CYS A 115 -17.92 24.27 2.75
CA CYS A 115 -18.91 24.08 3.81
C CYS A 115 -20.15 24.88 3.45
N TRP A 116 -21.29 24.19 3.34
CA TRP A 116 -22.54 24.80 2.92
C TRP A 116 -23.71 24.23 3.68
N ASP A 117 -24.77 25.02 3.76
CA ASP A 117 -26.04 24.64 4.35
C ASP A 117 -27.15 25.45 3.64
N PHE A 118 -28.40 25.21 3.98
CA PHE A 118 -29.53 25.93 3.40
C PHE A 118 -30.60 26.26 4.44
N GLN A 119 -31.35 27.31 4.18
CA GLN A 119 -32.55 27.67 4.94
C GLN A 119 -33.72 27.78 3.98
N ILE A 120 -34.84 27.13 4.33
CA ILE A 120 -36.08 27.20 3.57
C ILE A 120 -36.94 28.33 4.14
N PHE A 121 -37.53 29.11 3.23
CA PHE A 121 -38.51 30.15 3.50
C PHE A 121 -39.78 29.90 2.68
N PRO A 122 -40.97 30.26 3.19
CA PRO A 122 -42.19 30.28 2.39
C PRO A 122 -42.07 31.26 1.21
N ALA A 123 -42.46 30.86 0.00
CA ALA A 123 -42.38 31.72 -1.21
C ALA A 123 -43.49 32.79 -1.29
N GLY A 124 -44.34 32.93 -0.26
CA GLY A 124 -45.41 33.93 -0.17
C GLY A 124 -46.67 33.64 -0.98
N HIS A 125 -46.60 32.93 -2.13
CA HIS A 125 -47.76 32.54 -2.94
C HIS A 125 -47.54 31.18 -3.65
N GLY A 126 -48.51 30.27 -3.59
CA GLY A 126 -48.51 28.98 -4.29
C GLY A 126 -47.87 27.81 -3.52
N ASP A 127 -47.74 26.66 -4.19
CA ASP A 127 -47.12 25.42 -3.67
C ASP A 127 -45.59 25.42 -3.89
N GLU A 128 -44.93 26.58 -3.81
CA GLU A 128 -43.48 26.73 -3.98
C GLU A 128 -42.80 27.19 -2.68
N LEU A 129 -41.56 26.74 -2.50
CA LEU A 129 -40.68 27.11 -1.39
C LEU A 129 -39.45 27.82 -1.95
N GLU A 130 -38.92 28.78 -1.20
CA GLU A 130 -37.64 29.41 -1.51
C GLU A 130 -36.55 28.82 -0.60
N ALA A 131 -35.47 28.34 -1.18
CA ALA A 131 -34.32 27.85 -0.42
C ALA A 131 -33.12 28.78 -0.63
N MET A 132 -32.63 29.37 0.47
CA MET A 132 -31.40 30.14 0.50
C MET A 132 -30.23 29.20 0.83
N ILE A 133 -29.38 28.96 -0.17
CA ILE A 133 -28.14 28.23 -0.04
C ILE A 133 -27.03 29.24 0.23
N LEU A 134 -26.26 29.02 1.30
CA LEU A 134 -25.02 29.74 1.53
C LEU A 134 -23.86 28.75 1.63
N ALA A 135 -22.70 29.14 1.13
CA ALA A 135 -21.49 28.33 1.20
C ALA A 135 -20.25 29.18 1.45
N ILE A 136 -19.23 28.57 2.03
CA ILE A 136 -17.90 29.16 2.26
C ILE A 136 -16.84 28.08 2.09
N LYS A 137 -15.61 28.45 1.74
CA LYS A 137 -14.49 27.50 1.65
C LYS A 137 -14.25 26.82 2.99
N LYS A 138 -14.04 25.50 2.95
CA LYS A 138 -13.78 24.67 4.13
C LYS A 138 -12.53 25.09 4.89
N GLU A 139 -11.45 25.36 4.17
CA GLU A 139 -10.18 25.88 4.73
C GLU A 139 -10.40 27.12 5.59
N SER A 140 -11.18 28.10 5.09
CA SER A 140 -11.48 29.33 5.84
C SER A 140 -12.27 29.06 7.12
N VAL A 141 -13.14 28.05 7.15
CA VAL A 141 -13.87 27.69 8.37
C VAL A 141 -12.94 27.00 9.37
N GLU A 142 -12.12 26.06 8.89
CA GLU A 142 -11.18 25.29 9.71
C GLU A 142 -10.11 26.18 10.36
N GLU A 143 -9.55 27.15 9.61
CA GLU A 143 -8.63 28.15 10.14
C GLU A 143 -9.27 28.94 11.30
N MET A 144 -10.46 29.49 11.09
CA MET A 144 -11.12 30.31 12.11
C MET A 144 -11.52 29.50 13.35
N ILE A 145 -11.92 28.23 13.17
CA ILE A 145 -12.14 27.30 14.28
C ILE A 145 -10.83 27.05 15.03
N ALA A 146 -9.72 26.83 14.33
CA ALA A 146 -8.41 26.61 14.96
C ALA A 146 -7.98 27.84 15.79
N ALA A 147 -8.18 29.05 15.29
CA ALA A 147 -7.90 30.29 16.02
C ALA A 147 -8.77 30.42 17.29
N ALA A 148 -10.06 30.11 17.19
CA ALA A 148 -10.97 30.11 18.34
C ALA A 148 -10.60 29.03 19.38
N MET A 149 -10.26 27.82 18.94
CA MET A 149 -9.82 26.72 19.81
C MET A 149 -8.55 27.05 20.57
N LYS A 150 -7.56 27.67 19.92
CA LYS A 150 -6.32 28.13 20.57
C LYS A 150 -6.59 29.16 21.67
N SER A 151 -7.69 29.90 21.55
CA SER A 151 -8.18 30.86 22.54
C SER A 151 -9.14 30.26 23.58
N ASN A 152 -9.19 28.92 23.69
CA ASN A 152 -10.06 28.15 24.59
C ASN A 152 -11.58 28.29 24.33
N PHE A 153 -12.00 28.69 23.13
CA PHE A 153 -13.41 28.70 22.73
C PHE A 153 -13.77 27.42 21.96
N ILE A 154 -14.85 26.77 22.35
CA ILE A 154 -15.31 25.52 21.71
C ILE A 154 -16.37 25.88 20.68
N VAL A 155 -15.99 25.98 19.41
CA VAL A 155 -16.91 26.31 18.31
C VAL A 155 -17.82 25.11 18.02
N ASP A 156 -19.13 25.27 18.30
CA ASP A 156 -20.15 24.24 18.04
C ASP A 156 -21.04 24.57 16.83
N SER A 157 -20.98 25.83 16.38
CA SER A 157 -21.80 26.34 15.30
C SER A 157 -21.07 27.44 14.55
N VAL A 158 -21.20 27.43 13.23
CA VAL A 158 -20.63 28.43 12.35
C VAL A 158 -21.76 28.95 11.47
N GLU A 159 -21.97 30.27 11.53
CA GLU A 159 -22.99 30.98 10.77
C GLU A 159 -22.34 31.96 9.81
N LEU A 160 -22.98 32.19 8.66
CA LEU A 160 -22.52 33.18 7.69
C LEU A 160 -23.30 34.48 7.83
N ALA A 161 -22.60 35.60 7.59
CA ALA A 161 -23.11 36.95 7.80
C ALA A 161 -24.53 37.19 7.21
N PRO A 162 -24.89 36.75 5.98
CA PRO A 162 -26.24 36.94 5.48
C PRO A 162 -27.34 36.36 6.38
N ALA A 163 -27.17 35.12 6.87
CA ALA A 163 -28.12 34.46 7.76
C ALA A 163 -28.22 35.19 9.11
N ALA A 164 -27.07 35.60 9.66
CA ALA A 164 -27.02 36.38 10.89
C ALA A 164 -27.75 37.73 10.74
N ILE A 165 -27.51 38.48 9.67
CA ILE A 165 -28.16 39.77 9.42
C ILE A 165 -29.69 39.61 9.30
N ILE A 166 -30.16 38.55 8.66
CA ILE A 166 -31.60 38.22 8.59
C ILE A 166 -32.17 37.99 9.99
N ASN A 167 -31.48 37.21 10.84
CA ASN A 167 -31.89 36.98 12.23
C ASN A 167 -31.97 38.30 13.01
N ALA A 168 -30.95 39.15 12.90
CA ALA A 168 -30.92 40.45 13.56
C ALA A 168 -32.07 41.35 13.10
N PHE A 169 -32.35 41.40 11.79
CA PHE A 169 -33.42 42.22 11.25
C PHE A 169 -34.80 41.72 11.68
N ARG A 170 -35.13 40.45 11.42
CA ARG A 170 -36.44 39.87 11.74
C ARG A 170 -36.75 39.91 13.23
N TYR A 171 -35.74 39.72 14.09
CA TYR A 171 -35.93 39.81 15.53
C TYR A 171 -36.20 41.26 15.99
N ASN A 172 -35.45 42.24 15.47
CA ASN A 172 -35.58 43.63 15.91
C ASN A 172 -36.76 44.38 15.27
N TYR A 173 -37.24 43.93 14.10
CA TYR A 173 -38.27 44.59 13.29
C TYR A 173 -39.38 43.63 12.80
N PRO A 174 -39.99 42.79 13.65
CA PRO A 174 -41.02 41.84 13.21
C PRO A 174 -42.29 42.51 12.68
N GLU A 175 -42.51 43.79 13.00
CA GLU A 175 -43.62 44.57 12.45
C GLU A 175 -43.42 44.98 10.99
N ILE A 176 -42.20 44.87 10.45
CA ILE A 176 -41.90 45.26 9.08
C ILE A 176 -42.11 44.06 8.15
N GLN A 177 -43.17 44.14 7.36
CA GLN A 177 -43.52 43.15 6.33
C GLN A 177 -43.33 43.70 4.90
N THR A 178 -43.09 45.01 4.77
CA THR A 178 -42.94 45.68 3.47
C THR A 178 -41.61 45.34 2.80
N PRO A 179 -41.53 45.38 1.46
CA PRO A 179 -40.30 45.13 0.72
C PRO A 179 -39.16 46.02 1.22
N THR A 180 -38.15 45.41 1.84
CA THR A 180 -37.09 46.10 2.56
C THR A 180 -35.73 45.66 2.04
N LEU A 181 -34.90 46.64 1.70
CA LEU A 181 -33.50 46.42 1.35
C LEU A 181 -32.65 46.57 2.61
N ILE A 182 -31.75 45.63 2.86
CA ILE A 182 -30.74 45.69 3.90
C ILE A 182 -29.38 45.65 3.20
N LEU A 183 -28.54 46.64 3.47
CA LEU A 183 -27.17 46.70 2.99
C LEU A 183 -26.23 46.66 4.19
N ASP A 184 -25.55 45.53 4.33
CA ASP A 184 -24.47 45.38 5.30
C ASP A 184 -23.12 45.57 4.60
N VAL A 185 -22.54 46.76 4.74
CA VAL A 185 -21.31 47.17 4.05
C VAL A 185 -20.11 46.92 4.97
N GLY A 186 -19.50 45.75 4.82
CA GLY A 186 -18.30 45.35 5.53
C GLY A 186 -17.02 45.94 4.94
N ALA A 187 -15.87 45.46 5.40
CA ALA A 187 -14.57 45.89 4.88
C ALA A 187 -14.30 45.32 3.47
N ARG A 188 -14.45 44.01 3.25
CA ARG A 188 -14.14 43.36 1.96
C ARG A 188 -15.33 43.01 1.09
N SER A 189 -16.52 42.95 1.66
CA SER A 189 -17.75 42.60 0.94
C SER A 189 -18.94 43.38 1.48
N THR A 190 -20.01 43.40 0.68
CA THR A 190 -21.32 43.92 1.07
C THR A 190 -22.35 42.81 0.92
N ASN A 191 -23.17 42.61 1.96
CA ASN A 191 -24.32 41.73 1.88
C ASN A 191 -25.53 42.57 1.45
N ILE A 192 -26.11 42.23 0.30
CA ILE A 192 -27.33 42.85 -0.24
C ILE A 192 -28.47 41.88 0.04
N ILE A 193 -29.36 42.23 0.96
CA ILE A 193 -30.46 41.36 1.39
C ILE A 193 -31.79 42.07 1.13
N LEU A 194 -32.72 41.40 0.48
CA LEU A 194 -34.07 41.88 0.25
C LEU A 194 -35.03 40.98 1.03
N VAL A 195 -35.87 41.59 1.85
CA VAL A 195 -36.87 40.92 2.69
C VAL A 195 -38.26 41.47 2.33
N GLU A 196 -39.18 40.60 1.96
CA GLU A 196 -40.58 40.95 1.62
C GLU A 196 -41.51 39.91 2.24
N GLY A 197 -42.10 40.24 3.39
CA GLY A 197 -42.75 39.27 4.26
C GLY A 197 -41.84 38.08 4.56
N GLU A 198 -42.22 36.91 4.07
CA GLU A 198 -41.43 35.69 4.22
C GLU A 198 -40.36 35.48 3.13
N LYS A 199 -40.48 36.14 1.98
CA LYS A 199 -39.53 36.02 0.88
C LYS A 199 -38.19 36.63 1.26
N ILE A 200 -37.12 35.94 0.91
CA ILE A 200 -35.75 36.41 1.14
C ILE A 200 -34.93 36.24 -0.12
N PHE A 201 -34.26 37.31 -0.50
CA PHE A 201 -33.18 37.26 -1.47
C PHE A 201 -31.89 37.78 -0.83
N CYS A 202 -30.77 37.13 -1.12
CA CYS A 202 -29.47 37.63 -0.71
C CYS A 202 -28.44 37.47 -1.82
N ARG A 203 -27.53 38.45 -1.88
CA ARG A 203 -26.35 38.43 -2.75
C ARG A 203 -25.18 39.06 -2.01
N VAL A 204 -24.06 38.35 -1.96
CA VAL A 204 -22.80 38.90 -1.45
C VAL A 204 -21.99 39.44 -2.62
N VAL A 205 -21.53 40.70 -2.51
CA VAL A 205 -20.67 41.33 -3.51
C VAL A 205 -19.28 41.64 -2.92
N PRO A 206 -18.17 41.38 -3.64
CA PRO A 206 -16.81 41.58 -3.15
C PRO A 206 -16.39 43.07 -3.26
N LEU A 207 -17.21 43.95 -2.69
CA LEU A 207 -17.00 45.38 -2.65
C LEU A 207 -17.35 45.88 -1.25
N GLY A 208 -16.45 46.62 -0.61
CA GLY A 208 -16.63 47.12 0.75
C GLY A 208 -15.72 48.29 1.08
N GLY A 209 -15.67 48.67 2.36
CA GLY A 209 -14.92 49.84 2.84
C GLY A 209 -13.40 49.78 2.61
N ALA A 210 -12.81 48.60 2.46
CA ALA A 210 -11.40 48.43 2.12
C ALA A 210 -11.09 48.94 0.71
N SER A 211 -12.05 48.93 -0.21
CA SER A 211 -11.87 49.53 -1.54
C SER A 211 -11.77 51.07 -1.47
N ILE A 212 -12.44 51.70 -0.50
CA ILE A 212 -12.28 53.14 -0.22
C ILE A 212 -10.89 53.39 0.34
N THR A 213 -10.48 52.60 1.34
CA THR A 213 -9.15 52.69 1.96
C THR A 213 -8.05 52.51 0.92
N GLN A 214 -8.18 51.54 0.02
CA GLN A 214 -7.22 51.30 -1.06
C GLN A 214 -7.16 52.48 -2.04
N ALA A 215 -8.31 53.07 -2.39
CA ALA A 215 -8.34 54.23 -3.27
C ALA A 215 -7.62 55.44 -2.63
N ILE A 216 -7.83 55.66 -1.32
CA ILE A 216 -7.13 56.72 -0.56
C ILE A 216 -5.63 56.42 -0.48
N ALA A 217 -5.24 55.18 -0.18
CA ALA A 217 -3.84 54.77 -0.09
C ALA A 217 -3.11 55.01 -1.41
N THR A 218 -3.71 54.63 -2.54
CA THR A 218 -3.13 54.86 -3.87
C THR A 218 -3.04 56.35 -4.23
N ASP A 219 -4.11 57.11 -3.97
CA ASP A 219 -4.17 58.53 -4.37
C ASP A 219 -3.26 59.43 -3.52
N LEU A 220 -3.19 59.18 -2.20
CA LEU A 220 -2.37 59.94 -1.27
C LEU A 220 -0.96 59.35 -1.08
N GLN A 221 -0.64 58.24 -1.75
CA GLN A 221 0.61 57.48 -1.58
C GLN A 221 0.89 57.10 -0.11
N GLU A 222 -0.17 56.76 0.60
CA GLU A 222 -0.14 56.39 2.01
C GLU A 222 -0.21 54.88 2.22
N SER A 223 0.25 54.41 3.38
CA SER A 223 0.05 53.02 3.78
C SER A 223 -1.44 52.69 3.93
N PHE A 224 -1.85 51.43 3.77
CA PHE A 224 -3.26 51.03 3.96
C PHE A 224 -3.78 51.42 5.36
N VAL A 225 -2.97 51.21 6.40
CA VAL A 225 -3.32 51.56 7.79
C VAL A 225 -3.43 53.08 7.98
N GLY A 226 -2.52 53.85 7.37
CA GLY A 226 -2.58 55.31 7.35
C GLY A 226 -3.83 55.82 6.64
N ALA A 227 -4.14 55.27 5.46
CA ALA A 227 -5.34 55.57 4.69
C ALA A 227 -6.63 55.20 5.43
N GLU A 228 -6.65 54.09 6.20
CA GLU A 228 -7.81 53.72 7.03
C GLU A 228 -8.03 54.75 8.13
N THR A 229 -6.95 55.24 8.74
CA THR A 229 -6.99 56.29 9.76
C THR A 229 -7.54 57.59 9.17
N LEU A 230 -7.07 58.00 8.00
CA LEU A 230 -7.56 59.18 7.28
C LEU A 230 -9.04 59.03 6.89
N LYS A 231 -9.44 57.85 6.38
CA LYS A 231 -10.84 57.54 6.04
C LYS A 231 -11.75 57.68 7.26
N ARG A 232 -11.35 57.17 8.42
CA ARG A 232 -12.15 57.24 9.66
C ARG A 232 -12.21 58.66 10.23
N ALA A 233 -11.13 59.43 10.10
CA ALA A 233 -11.04 60.78 10.65
C ALA A 233 -11.75 61.84 9.78
N LYS A 234 -11.62 61.75 8.45
CA LYS A 234 -12.07 62.80 7.50
C LYS A 234 -13.00 62.31 6.40
N GLY A 235 -13.27 61.01 6.32
CA GLY A 235 -14.05 60.43 5.24
C GLY A 235 -15.54 60.68 5.38
N PHE A 236 -16.15 61.07 4.26
CA PHE A 236 -17.60 61.14 4.09
C PHE A 236 -17.95 60.86 2.63
N VAL A 237 -19.20 60.52 2.34
CA VAL A 237 -19.67 60.26 0.97
C VAL A 237 -20.14 61.56 0.36
N HIS A 238 -19.42 62.08 -0.63
CA HIS A 238 -19.79 63.33 -1.26
C HIS A 238 -21.17 63.20 -1.98
N PRO A 239 -22.17 64.06 -1.70
CA PRO A 239 -23.50 63.99 -2.32
C PRO A 239 -23.42 64.34 -3.82
N GLY A 240 -22.59 65.34 -4.15
CA GLY A 240 -22.17 65.78 -5.48
C GLY A 240 -23.25 66.47 -6.31
N GLY A 241 -22.86 67.04 -7.45
CA GLY A 241 -23.68 68.05 -8.13
C GLY A 241 -23.33 69.45 -7.60
N ALA A 242 -24.33 70.25 -7.23
CA ALA A 242 -24.18 71.65 -6.80
C ALA A 242 -23.78 71.84 -5.31
N TYR A 243 -23.44 70.76 -4.61
CA TYR A 243 -22.96 70.85 -3.22
C TYR A 243 -21.51 71.33 -3.21
N GLU A 244 -21.21 72.32 -2.35
CA GLU A 244 -19.86 72.85 -2.18
C GLU A 244 -18.91 71.77 -1.66
N ASP A 245 -17.71 71.73 -2.25
CA ASP A 245 -16.62 70.93 -1.72
C ASP A 245 -16.25 71.46 -0.31
N PRO A 246 -15.83 70.59 0.63
CA PRO A 246 -15.29 71.03 1.91
C PRO A 246 -14.14 72.02 1.73
N SER A 247 -13.98 72.92 2.69
CA SER A 247 -12.83 73.85 2.73
C SER A 247 -11.49 73.12 2.85
N ASP A 248 -11.46 71.91 3.42
CA ASP A 248 -10.27 71.05 3.48
C ASP A 248 -10.13 70.26 2.17
N GLU A 249 -9.10 70.59 1.37
CA GLU A 249 -8.81 69.92 0.10
C GLU A 249 -8.60 68.40 0.26
N PHE A 250 -7.98 67.96 1.36
CA PHE A 250 -7.80 66.54 1.63
C PHE A 250 -9.13 65.85 1.90
N ALA A 251 -10.02 66.49 2.67
CA ALA A 251 -11.35 65.96 2.93
C ALA A 251 -12.18 65.90 1.64
N ALA A 252 -12.10 66.93 0.79
CA ALA A 252 -12.75 66.95 -0.52
C ALA A 252 -12.28 65.79 -1.41
N ARG A 253 -10.96 65.56 -1.50
CA ARG A 253 -10.35 64.48 -2.26
C ARG A 253 -10.78 63.09 -1.75
N ILE A 254 -10.66 62.84 -0.44
CA ILE A 254 -11.12 61.58 0.21
C ILE A 254 -12.61 61.33 -0.05
N SER A 255 -13.43 62.39 -0.01
CA SER A 255 -14.87 62.26 -0.21
C SER A 255 -15.25 61.87 -1.64
N LYS A 256 -14.52 62.37 -2.64
CA LYS A 256 -14.67 62.02 -4.06
C LYS A 256 -14.29 60.57 -4.31
N LEU A 257 -13.19 60.10 -3.71
CA LEU A 257 -12.77 58.69 -3.77
C LEU A 257 -13.80 57.77 -3.11
N SER A 258 -14.30 58.15 -1.94
CA SER A 258 -15.36 57.43 -1.22
C SER A 258 -16.62 57.33 -2.08
N ARG A 259 -17.08 58.45 -2.67
CA ARG A 259 -18.24 58.48 -3.57
C ARG A 259 -18.06 57.57 -4.78
N GLY A 260 -16.87 57.51 -5.36
CA GLY A 260 -16.58 56.64 -6.50
C GLY A 260 -16.85 55.15 -6.18
N VAL A 261 -16.41 54.68 -5.02
CA VAL A 261 -16.66 53.31 -4.56
C VAL A 261 -18.14 53.08 -4.23
N VAL A 262 -18.78 54.02 -3.52
CA VAL A 262 -20.21 53.89 -3.16
C VAL A 262 -21.10 53.93 -4.41
N THR A 263 -20.71 54.65 -5.45
CA THR A 263 -21.39 54.64 -6.76
C THR A 263 -21.30 53.28 -7.44
N ARG A 264 -20.14 52.62 -7.38
CA ARG A 264 -20.00 51.23 -7.86
C ARG A 264 -20.88 50.28 -7.06
N LEU A 265 -20.96 50.48 -5.74
CA LEU A 265 -21.84 49.68 -4.88
C LEU A 265 -23.31 49.88 -5.23
N HIS A 266 -23.75 51.11 -5.45
CA HIS A 266 -25.11 51.41 -5.92
C HIS A 266 -25.45 50.67 -7.22
N THR A 267 -24.53 50.58 -8.18
CA THR A 267 -24.73 49.79 -9.41
C THR A 267 -24.98 48.31 -9.11
N GLU A 268 -24.25 47.71 -8.16
CA GLU A 268 -24.50 46.32 -7.74
C GLU A 268 -25.83 46.16 -6.99
N VAL A 269 -26.26 47.17 -6.23
CA VAL A 269 -27.56 47.19 -5.56
C VAL A 269 -28.69 47.23 -6.58
N GLU A 270 -28.67 48.13 -7.57
CA GLU A 270 -29.71 48.19 -8.60
C GLU A 270 -29.75 46.91 -9.47
N ARG A 271 -28.60 46.32 -9.78
CA ARG A 271 -28.53 44.99 -10.43
C ARG A 271 -29.23 43.91 -9.59
N SER A 272 -29.01 43.92 -8.29
CA SER A 272 -29.58 42.95 -7.36
C SER A 272 -31.10 43.15 -7.18
N ILE A 273 -31.57 44.41 -7.10
CA ILE A 273 -33.00 44.74 -7.10
C ILE A 273 -33.66 44.27 -8.41
N THR A 274 -33.01 44.52 -9.56
CA THR A 274 -33.53 44.11 -10.86
C THR A 274 -33.62 42.59 -10.97
N PHE A 275 -32.59 41.86 -10.52
CA PHE A 275 -32.59 40.40 -10.48
C PHE A 275 -33.73 39.86 -9.59
N TYR A 276 -33.88 40.41 -8.38
CA TYR A 276 -34.93 40.01 -7.45
C TYR A 276 -36.33 40.18 -8.06
N ARG A 277 -36.58 41.34 -8.68
CA ARG A 277 -37.88 41.62 -9.32
C ARG A 277 -38.17 40.71 -10.50
N ASN A 278 -37.18 40.52 -11.38
CA ASN A 278 -37.40 39.83 -12.64
C ASN A 278 -37.36 38.30 -12.51
N GLN A 279 -36.50 37.75 -11.64
CA GLN A 279 -36.29 36.30 -11.54
C GLN A 279 -36.99 35.68 -10.32
N GLN A 280 -37.11 36.42 -9.21
CA GLN A 280 -37.70 35.90 -7.98
C GLN A 280 -39.15 36.36 -7.77
N GLY A 281 -39.64 37.32 -8.58
CA GLY A 281 -41.01 37.82 -8.48
C GLY A 281 -41.24 38.64 -7.20
N GLY A 282 -40.19 39.33 -6.75
CA GLY A 282 -40.26 40.27 -5.64
C GLY A 282 -40.62 41.69 -6.08
N SER A 283 -40.95 42.53 -5.11
CA SER A 283 -41.29 43.95 -5.32
C SER A 283 -40.05 44.85 -5.25
N ARG A 284 -40.16 46.09 -5.74
CA ARG A 284 -39.10 47.10 -5.52
C ARG A 284 -39.11 47.46 -4.02
N PRO A 285 -37.94 47.52 -3.34
CA PRO A 285 -37.89 47.89 -1.94
C PRO A 285 -38.45 49.30 -1.71
N THR A 286 -39.17 49.49 -0.62
CA THR A 286 -39.77 50.77 -0.21
C THR A 286 -38.93 51.50 0.84
N GLN A 287 -37.97 50.82 1.45
CA GLN A 287 -37.06 51.37 2.46
C GLN A 287 -35.73 50.61 2.46
N LEU A 288 -34.70 51.28 2.97
CA LEU A 288 -33.33 50.77 3.10
C LEU A 288 -32.91 50.80 4.58
N TYR A 289 -32.30 49.71 5.04
CA TYR A 289 -31.56 49.61 6.29
C TYR A 289 -30.06 49.44 6.03
N LEU A 290 -29.26 50.36 6.53
CA LEU A 290 -27.81 50.37 6.46
C LEU A 290 -27.21 49.71 7.69
N SER A 291 -26.23 48.84 7.47
CA SER A 291 -25.49 48.06 8.45
C SER A 291 -24.03 47.92 8.02
N GLY A 292 -23.16 47.50 8.94
CA GLY A 292 -21.74 47.29 8.70
C GLY A 292 -20.89 48.50 9.04
N GLY A 293 -19.59 48.26 9.25
CA GLY A 293 -18.66 49.30 9.71
C GLY A 293 -18.41 50.42 8.69
N CYS A 294 -18.61 50.17 7.39
CA CYS A 294 -18.47 51.21 6.37
C CYS A 294 -19.63 52.22 6.41
N CYS A 295 -20.80 51.82 6.95
CA CYS A 295 -21.95 52.71 7.09
C CYS A 295 -21.75 53.78 8.18
N SER A 296 -20.65 53.76 8.94
CA SER A 296 -20.25 54.87 9.80
C SER A 296 -19.72 56.09 9.03
N LEU A 297 -19.49 55.98 7.71
CA LEU A 297 -19.15 57.12 6.87
C LEU A 297 -20.32 58.11 6.76
N SER A 298 -20.08 59.37 7.11
CA SER A 298 -21.09 60.43 7.02
C SER A 298 -21.67 60.55 5.61
N LEU A 299 -22.97 60.85 5.53
CA LEU A 299 -23.74 61.08 4.30
C LEU A 299 -23.91 59.86 3.37
N ILE A 300 -23.52 58.64 3.79
CA ILE A 300 -23.79 57.43 3.01
C ILE A 300 -25.30 57.15 2.89
N ASP A 301 -26.05 57.40 3.96
CA ASP A 301 -27.51 57.34 4.01
C ASP A 301 -28.15 58.34 3.05
N PHE A 302 -27.67 59.58 3.05
CA PHE A 302 -28.14 60.62 2.14
C PHE A 302 -27.88 60.22 0.68
N PHE A 303 -26.68 59.72 0.37
CA PHE A 303 -26.33 59.24 -0.97
C PHE A 303 -27.31 58.16 -1.46
N PHE A 304 -27.58 57.13 -0.65
CA PHE A 304 -28.50 56.07 -1.06
C PHE A 304 -29.96 56.55 -1.11
N LYS A 305 -30.37 57.44 -0.22
CA LYS A 305 -31.70 58.06 -0.25
C LYS A 305 -31.94 58.79 -1.57
N GLU A 306 -30.99 59.59 -2.03
CA GLU A 306 -31.10 60.31 -3.30
C GLU A 306 -31.07 59.37 -4.51
N LYS A 307 -30.16 58.39 -4.51
CA LYS A 307 -29.96 57.49 -5.66
C LYS A 307 -31.10 56.48 -5.83
N LEU A 308 -31.53 55.84 -4.73
CA LEU A 308 -32.57 54.81 -4.76
C LEU A 308 -33.99 55.39 -4.66
N LYS A 309 -34.12 56.66 -4.22
CA LYS A 309 -35.39 57.37 -3.98
C LYS A 309 -36.29 56.68 -2.95
N ILE A 310 -35.68 56.11 -1.91
CA ILE A 310 -36.36 55.47 -0.78
C ILE A 310 -35.74 55.96 0.54
N PRO A 311 -36.48 55.94 1.67
CA PRO A 311 -35.92 56.26 2.98
C PRO A 311 -34.75 55.32 3.33
N ALA A 312 -33.63 55.90 3.74
CA ALA A 312 -32.47 55.16 4.24
C ALA A 312 -32.36 55.35 5.76
N ASN A 313 -32.46 54.26 6.49
CA ASN A 313 -32.36 54.20 7.95
C ASN A 313 -31.15 53.34 8.35
N TYR A 314 -30.67 53.47 9.57
CA TYR A 314 -29.67 52.57 10.12
C TYR A 314 -30.34 51.41 10.86
N LEU A 315 -29.87 50.19 10.63
CA LEU A 315 -30.32 49.01 11.36
C LEU A 315 -29.85 49.13 12.81
N GLN A 316 -30.78 49.02 13.76
CA GLN A 316 -30.50 49.04 15.20
C GLN A 316 -30.43 47.60 15.73
N PRO A 317 -29.23 47.00 15.84
CA PRO A 317 -29.13 45.58 16.17
C PRO A 317 -29.50 45.29 17.63
N PHE A 318 -29.42 46.29 18.51
CA PHE A 318 -29.76 46.17 19.93
C PHE A 318 -31.18 46.61 20.27
N ARG A 319 -32.06 46.87 19.28
CA ARG A 319 -33.39 47.45 19.51
C ARG A 319 -34.27 46.63 20.47
N ARG A 320 -34.22 45.30 20.37
CA ARG A 320 -34.98 44.35 21.21
C ARG A 320 -34.07 43.39 22.00
N VAL A 321 -32.76 43.67 22.04
CA VAL A 321 -31.77 42.84 22.73
C VAL A 321 -31.19 43.65 23.88
N SER A 322 -31.30 43.14 25.09
CA SER A 322 -30.76 43.83 26.26
C SER A 322 -29.24 43.73 26.30
N VAL A 323 -28.55 44.77 26.76
CA VAL A 323 -27.10 44.74 26.97
C VAL A 323 -26.83 45.01 28.45
N SER A 324 -26.23 44.04 29.14
CA SER A 324 -25.96 44.11 30.57
C SER A 324 -24.88 45.16 30.85
N GLY A 325 -25.17 46.10 31.75
CA GLY A 325 -24.30 47.25 32.02
C GLY A 325 -24.50 48.42 31.05
N GLY A 326 -25.48 48.33 30.14
CA GLY A 326 -25.72 49.32 29.11
C GLY A 326 -24.81 49.17 27.90
N ILE A 327 -25.10 49.93 26.85
CA ILE A 327 -24.27 49.99 25.65
C ILE A 327 -23.16 51.01 25.89
N SER A 328 -21.90 50.59 25.89
CA SER A 328 -20.76 51.50 26.01
C SER A 328 -20.78 52.55 24.89
N GLN A 329 -20.20 53.74 25.13
CA GLN A 329 -20.14 54.78 24.10
C GLN A 329 -19.43 54.30 22.82
N GLU A 330 -18.45 53.40 22.95
CA GLU A 330 -17.74 52.81 21.81
C GLU A 330 -18.66 51.93 20.95
N VAL A 331 -19.46 51.06 21.58
CA VAL A 331 -20.44 50.23 20.88
C VAL A 331 -21.55 51.09 20.29
N GLN A 332 -21.97 52.17 20.96
CA GLN A 332 -22.94 53.11 20.39
C GLN A 332 -22.41 53.82 19.14
N LYS A 333 -21.14 54.21 19.10
CA LYS A 333 -20.53 54.84 17.91
C LYS A 333 -20.38 53.88 16.74
N THR A 334 -20.19 52.60 17.03
CA THR A 334 -19.94 51.54 16.04
C THR A 334 -21.15 50.62 15.84
N PHE A 335 -22.33 50.98 16.33
CA PHE A 335 -23.49 50.09 16.46
C PHE A 335 -23.87 49.38 15.16
N SER A 336 -23.75 50.07 14.01
CA SER A 336 -24.01 49.51 12.68
C SER A 336 -23.16 48.27 12.37
N GLY A 337 -21.94 48.20 12.91
CA GLY A 337 -21.04 47.07 12.75
C GLY A 337 -21.41 45.82 13.55
N TRP A 338 -22.35 45.90 14.50
CA TRP A 338 -22.69 44.80 15.40
C TRP A 338 -23.82 43.89 14.89
N THR A 339 -24.38 44.15 13.70
CA THR A 339 -25.54 43.42 13.18
C THR A 339 -25.28 41.93 12.99
N SER A 340 -24.18 41.54 12.34
CA SER A 340 -23.78 40.13 12.17
C SER A 340 -23.58 39.45 13.52
N PHE A 341 -22.87 40.12 14.43
CA PHE A 341 -22.65 39.63 15.79
C PHE A 341 -23.97 39.36 16.53
N VAL A 342 -24.88 40.33 16.57
CA VAL A 342 -26.17 40.16 17.27
C VAL A 342 -27.02 39.09 16.58
N GLY A 343 -27.02 39.06 15.26
CA GLY A 343 -27.67 38.02 14.47
C GLY A 343 -27.22 36.61 14.80
N GLY A 344 -25.90 36.42 14.91
CA GLY A 344 -25.29 35.17 15.31
C GLY A 344 -25.57 34.78 16.75
N ALA A 345 -25.79 35.76 17.63
CA ALA A 345 -26.32 35.51 18.96
C ALA A 345 -27.75 34.95 18.88
N LEU A 346 -28.63 35.69 18.19
CA LEU A 346 -30.07 35.39 18.10
C LEU A 346 -30.38 34.05 17.44
N ARG A 347 -29.46 33.53 16.63
CA ARG A 347 -29.46 32.15 16.14
C ARG A 347 -29.81 31.11 17.20
N SER A 348 -29.24 31.27 18.39
CA SER A 348 -29.34 30.29 19.47
C SER A 348 -30.74 30.24 20.09
N LEU A 349 -31.60 31.18 19.72
CA LEU A 349 -32.97 31.22 20.17
C LEU A 349 -33.82 30.12 19.51
N PRO A 350 -34.78 29.54 20.25
CA PRO A 350 -35.73 28.58 19.70
C PRO A 350 -36.51 29.12 18.49
N ASP A 351 -36.87 30.39 18.50
CA ASP A 351 -37.69 31.00 17.44
C ASP A 351 -36.85 31.75 16.40
N SER A 352 -35.55 31.44 16.31
CA SER A 352 -34.66 32.07 15.33
C SER A 352 -35.13 31.78 13.89
N PRO A 353 -35.31 32.81 13.04
CA PRO A 353 -35.76 32.64 11.66
C PRO A 353 -34.82 31.79 10.80
N CYS A 354 -33.51 31.96 10.97
CA CYS A 354 -32.48 31.18 10.29
C CYS A 354 -31.75 30.30 11.31
N ARG A 355 -31.65 29.00 10.99
CA ARG A 355 -30.89 28.00 11.74
C ARG A 355 -29.76 27.36 10.91
N TYR A 356 -29.17 28.14 10.01
CA TYR A 356 -28.02 27.81 9.17
C TYR A 356 -26.74 27.39 9.94
N ASN A 357 -26.23 26.15 9.83
CA ASN A 357 -24.98 25.74 10.47
C ASN A 357 -24.07 24.95 9.53
N VAL A 358 -23.01 25.59 9.01
CA VAL A 358 -22.06 24.88 8.13
C VAL A 358 -21.27 23.78 8.84
N MET A 359 -21.16 23.85 10.18
CA MET A 359 -20.48 22.81 10.96
C MET A 359 -21.24 21.49 11.02
N ALA A 360 -22.56 21.48 10.79
CA ALA A 360 -23.34 20.24 10.89
C ALA A 360 -22.80 19.17 9.93
N ARG A 361 -22.42 19.57 8.71
CA ARG A 361 -21.80 18.68 7.72
C ARG A 361 -20.39 18.26 8.09
N LEU A 362 -19.56 19.19 8.57
CA LEU A 362 -18.19 18.89 9.03
C LEU A 362 -18.17 17.90 10.21
N LYS A 363 -19.08 18.08 11.17
CA LYS A 363 -19.20 17.16 12.29
C LYS A 363 -19.69 15.79 11.82
N ASN A 364 -20.65 15.72 10.90
CA ASN A 364 -21.11 14.45 10.35
C ASN A 364 -20.02 13.73 9.54
N GLU A 365 -19.20 14.45 8.76
CA GLU A 365 -18.04 13.89 8.05
C GLU A 365 -16.99 13.33 9.02
N SER A 366 -16.65 14.08 10.06
CA SER A 366 -15.66 13.63 11.06
C SER A 366 -16.19 12.48 11.92
N LEU A 367 -17.47 12.48 12.28
CA LEU A 367 -18.12 11.36 12.97
C LEU A 367 -18.19 10.11 12.09
N ASN A 368 -18.51 10.24 10.80
CA ASN A 368 -18.48 9.12 9.87
C ASN A 368 -17.07 8.54 9.73
N LYS A 369 -16.05 9.40 9.56
CA LYS A 369 -14.64 8.95 9.56
C LYS A 369 -14.25 8.24 10.87
N GLN A 370 -14.73 8.72 12.03
CA GLN A 370 -14.51 8.04 13.31
C GLN A 370 -15.27 6.72 13.42
N LYS A 371 -16.48 6.64 12.87
CA LYS A 371 -17.30 5.42 12.85
C LYS A 371 -16.66 4.32 11.99
N ASP A 372 -15.94 4.70 10.92
CA ASP A 372 -15.29 3.76 10.01
C ASP A 372 -13.91 3.29 10.51
N ARG A 373 -13.27 4.02 11.43
CA ARG A 373 -11.99 3.64 12.05
C ARG A 373 -11.95 2.22 12.63
N PRO A 374 -12.90 1.76 13.46
CA PRO A 374 -12.86 0.39 13.97
C PRO A 374 -12.95 -0.66 12.86
N ALA A 375 -13.71 -0.41 11.79
CA ALA A 375 -13.79 -1.31 10.65
C ALA A 375 -12.48 -1.37 9.86
N LEU A 376 -11.82 -0.23 9.66
CA LEU A 376 -10.50 -0.16 9.00
C LEU A 376 -9.40 -0.85 9.83
N VAL A 377 -9.41 -0.66 11.15
CA VAL A 377 -8.48 -1.35 12.06
C VAL A 377 -8.72 -2.86 12.02
N ALA A 378 -9.98 -3.31 12.06
CA ALA A 378 -10.32 -4.73 11.95
C ALA A 378 -9.86 -5.33 10.62
N ALA A 379 -10.04 -4.61 9.50
CA ALA A 379 -9.56 -5.04 8.19
C ALA A 379 -8.02 -5.17 8.14
N ALA A 380 -7.30 -4.19 8.71
CA ALA A 380 -5.84 -4.25 8.80
C ALA A 380 -5.34 -5.45 9.62
N VAL A 381 -6.01 -5.74 10.74
CA VAL A 381 -5.72 -6.92 11.57
C VAL A 381 -6.00 -8.22 10.82
N ALA A 382 -7.11 -8.30 10.08
CA ALA A 382 -7.44 -9.48 9.28
C ALA A 382 -6.41 -9.75 8.17
N ILE A 383 -5.93 -8.70 7.50
CA ILE A 383 -4.86 -8.81 6.49
C ILE A 383 -3.55 -9.28 7.13
N ALA A 384 -3.18 -8.73 8.29
CA ALA A 384 -1.98 -9.15 9.01
C ALA A 384 -2.06 -10.63 9.43
N LEU A 385 -3.22 -11.08 9.93
CA LEU A 385 -3.44 -12.50 10.27
C LEU A 385 -3.36 -13.40 9.03
N LEU A 386 -3.93 -12.99 7.90
CA LEU A 386 -3.83 -13.73 6.63
C LEU A 386 -2.39 -13.91 6.15
N LEU A 387 -1.50 -12.95 6.43
CA LEU A 387 -0.08 -13.04 6.07
C LEU A 387 0.74 -13.89 7.06
N ILE A 388 0.39 -13.85 8.35
CA ILE A 388 1.16 -14.51 9.42
C ILE A 388 0.75 -15.99 9.58
N LEU A 389 -0.55 -16.30 9.47
CA LEU A 389 -1.08 -17.66 9.72
C LEU A 389 -0.46 -18.74 8.82
N PRO A 390 -0.24 -18.53 7.50
CA PRO A 390 0.43 -19.51 6.66
C PRO A 390 1.89 -19.75 7.07
N GLY A 391 2.59 -18.71 7.52
CA GLY A 391 3.97 -18.82 8.02
C GLY A 391 4.04 -19.61 9.33
N ILE A 392 3.11 -19.38 10.25
CA ILE A 392 2.99 -20.17 11.48
C ILE A 392 2.66 -21.63 11.12
N HIS A 393 1.67 -21.87 10.25
CA HIS A 393 1.32 -23.24 9.84
C HIS A 393 2.51 -23.97 9.22
N GLY A 394 3.20 -23.34 8.26
CA GLY A 394 4.38 -23.93 7.61
C GLY A 394 5.54 -24.20 8.58
N PHE A 395 5.75 -23.32 9.57
CA PHE A 395 6.75 -23.53 10.62
C PHE A 395 6.43 -24.76 11.49
N TRP A 396 5.17 -24.88 11.94
CA TRP A 396 4.72 -26.02 12.74
C TRP A 396 4.83 -27.34 11.97
N GLU A 397 4.40 -27.35 10.70
CA GLU A 397 4.45 -28.54 9.86
C GLU A 397 5.91 -28.97 9.56
N SER A 398 6.78 -28.00 9.25
CA SER A 398 8.22 -28.24 9.08
C SER A 398 8.88 -28.81 10.34
N SER A 399 8.53 -28.29 11.51
CA SER A 399 9.06 -28.80 12.79
C SER A 399 8.63 -30.25 13.06
N LYS A 400 7.39 -30.60 12.72
CA LYS A 400 6.87 -31.97 12.86
C LYS A 400 7.58 -32.94 11.91
N ILE A 401 7.79 -32.51 10.66
CA ILE A 401 8.52 -33.28 9.64
C ILE A 401 9.97 -33.51 10.07
N GLN A 402 10.67 -32.47 10.54
CA GLN A 402 12.06 -32.60 11.03
C GLN A 402 12.17 -33.56 12.21
N ASN A 403 11.24 -33.48 13.17
CA ASN A 403 11.21 -34.38 14.32
C ASN A 403 10.92 -35.84 13.93
N SER A 404 10.21 -36.10 12.83
CA SER A 404 9.97 -37.45 12.32
C SER A 404 11.11 -38.02 11.46
N LEU A 405 11.92 -37.14 10.84
CA LEU A 405 13.04 -37.52 9.97
C LEU A 405 14.36 -37.70 10.71
N SER A 406 14.53 -37.12 11.90
CA SER A 406 15.74 -37.27 12.71
C SER A 406 16.07 -38.72 13.09
N PRO A 407 15.14 -39.60 13.54
CA PRO A 407 15.48 -40.98 13.84
C PRO A 407 15.85 -41.80 12.60
N GLN A 408 15.19 -41.56 11.46
CA GLN A 408 15.47 -42.29 10.21
C GLN A 408 16.84 -41.92 9.61
N LYS A 409 17.29 -40.67 9.76
CA LYS A 409 18.63 -40.27 9.30
C LYS A 409 19.75 -40.99 10.05
N VAL A 410 19.57 -41.20 11.36
CA VAL A 410 20.54 -41.93 12.19
C VAL A 410 20.63 -43.39 11.75
N GLU A 411 19.49 -44.02 11.45
CA GLU A 411 19.43 -45.41 11.00
C GLU A 411 20.06 -45.61 9.60
N VAL A 412 19.88 -44.65 8.68
CA VAL A 412 20.51 -44.69 7.35
C VAL A 412 22.03 -44.56 7.44
N GLU A 413 22.53 -43.65 8.29
CA GLU A 413 23.97 -43.44 8.49
C GLU A 413 24.65 -44.69 9.11
N GLU A 414 23.94 -45.39 10.00
CA GLU A 414 24.41 -46.64 10.59
C GLU A 414 24.50 -47.77 9.56
N VAL A 415 23.50 -47.91 8.69
CA VAL A 415 23.47 -48.92 7.61
C VAL A 415 24.54 -48.67 6.55
N GLU A 416 24.77 -47.41 6.14
CA GLU A 416 25.83 -47.06 5.20
C GLU A 416 27.22 -47.43 5.74
N SER A 417 27.44 -47.24 7.04
CA SER A 417 28.69 -47.60 7.70
C SER A 417 28.96 -49.12 7.72
N VAL A 418 27.90 -49.94 7.82
CA VAL A 418 27.98 -51.40 7.78
C VAL A 418 28.25 -51.91 6.37
N LEU A 419 27.60 -51.31 5.36
CA LEU A 419 27.80 -51.64 3.95
C LEU A 419 29.26 -51.43 3.54
N ALA A 420 29.87 -50.31 3.95
CA ALA A 420 31.27 -50.00 3.67
C ALA A 420 32.23 -51.05 4.26
N LYS A 421 31.95 -51.55 5.48
CA LYS A 421 32.77 -52.61 6.12
C LYS A 421 32.66 -53.96 5.41
N MET A 422 31.48 -54.30 4.89
CA MET A 422 31.27 -55.54 4.13
C MET A 422 32.04 -55.55 2.80
N GLN A 423 32.04 -54.43 2.05
CA GLN A 423 32.74 -54.34 0.77
C GLN A 423 34.26 -54.55 0.90
N VAL A 424 34.87 -54.00 1.96
CA VAL A 424 36.30 -54.20 2.25
C VAL A 424 36.62 -55.67 2.55
N SER A 425 35.70 -56.37 3.21
CA SER A 425 35.88 -57.79 3.56
C SER A 425 35.76 -58.71 2.34
N GLN A 426 34.83 -58.44 1.42
CA GLN A 426 34.71 -59.19 0.16
C GLN A 426 35.99 -59.12 -0.68
N LYS A 427 36.61 -57.93 -0.78
CA LYS A 427 37.84 -57.75 -1.57
C LYS A 427 39.00 -58.62 -1.07
N LYS A 428 39.15 -58.74 0.26
CA LYS A 428 40.19 -59.60 0.87
C LYS A 428 39.98 -61.10 0.60
N VAL A 429 38.73 -61.54 0.47
CA VAL A 429 38.42 -62.95 0.15
C VAL A 429 38.80 -63.26 -1.29
N ALA A 430 38.48 -62.36 -2.24
CA ALA A 430 38.81 -62.54 -3.65
C ALA A 430 40.33 -62.72 -3.89
N ASP A 431 41.17 -61.93 -3.21
CA ASP A 431 42.63 -62.01 -3.37
C ASP A 431 43.21 -63.37 -2.89
N ARG A 432 42.60 -64.00 -1.88
CA ARG A 432 43.04 -65.32 -1.38
C ARG A 432 42.71 -66.46 -2.33
N VAL A 433 41.58 -66.37 -3.04
CA VAL A 433 41.16 -67.40 -4.01
C VAL A 433 42.15 -67.49 -5.17
N VAL A 434 42.60 -66.35 -5.69
CA VAL A 434 43.59 -66.31 -6.79
C VAL A 434 44.91 -66.98 -6.41
N LEU A 435 45.32 -66.86 -5.13
CA LEU A 435 46.57 -67.45 -4.65
C LEU A 435 46.47 -68.97 -4.52
N LEU A 436 45.30 -69.48 -4.12
CA LEU A 436 45.03 -70.92 -4.02
C LEU A 436 45.05 -71.61 -5.40
N GLU A 437 44.48 -70.99 -6.43
CA GLU A 437 44.46 -71.56 -7.80
C GLU A 437 45.88 -71.80 -8.35
N LYS A 438 46.82 -70.89 -8.08
CA LYS A 438 48.22 -71.06 -8.51
C LYS A 438 48.91 -72.23 -7.82
N ILE A 439 48.62 -72.46 -6.54
CA ILE A 439 49.23 -73.57 -5.78
C ILE A 439 48.71 -74.91 -6.31
N VAL A 440 47.41 -75.02 -6.58
CA VAL A 440 46.80 -76.25 -7.11
C VAL A 440 47.38 -76.62 -8.48
N ALA A 441 47.62 -75.63 -9.36
CA ALA A 441 48.22 -75.88 -10.67
C ALA A 441 49.62 -76.51 -10.58
N LEU A 442 50.48 -76.00 -9.68
CA LEU A 442 51.84 -76.51 -9.48
C LEU A 442 51.86 -77.93 -8.89
N GLU A 443 50.94 -78.24 -7.99
CA GLU A 443 50.82 -79.58 -7.41
C GLU A 443 50.45 -80.63 -8.47
N THR A 444 49.58 -80.27 -9.41
CA THR A 444 49.11 -81.15 -10.48
C THR A 444 50.23 -81.50 -11.47
N GLU A 445 51.15 -80.57 -11.76
CA GLU A 445 52.29 -80.83 -12.65
C GLU A 445 53.31 -81.80 -12.04
N ARG A 446 53.53 -81.71 -10.72
CA ARG A 446 54.49 -82.56 -10.00
C ARG A 446 54.15 -84.05 -10.10
N LEU A 447 52.86 -84.40 -10.10
CA LEU A 447 52.38 -85.79 -10.05
C LEU A 447 52.47 -86.53 -11.39
N ARG A 448 52.66 -85.80 -12.51
CA ARG A 448 52.71 -86.39 -13.85
C ARG A 448 53.79 -87.47 -13.95
N TRP A 449 55.04 -87.11 -13.67
CA TRP A 449 56.19 -88.03 -13.83
C TRP A 449 56.09 -89.30 -13.01
N SER A 450 55.61 -89.21 -11.76
CA SER A 450 55.38 -90.40 -10.95
C SER A 450 54.36 -91.35 -11.58
N GLN A 451 53.30 -90.81 -12.17
CA GLN A 451 52.26 -91.62 -12.82
C GLN A 451 52.78 -92.32 -14.07
N LEU A 452 53.53 -91.63 -14.94
CA LEU A 452 54.09 -92.27 -16.14
C LEU A 452 55.12 -93.34 -15.80
N LEU A 453 56.00 -93.09 -14.84
CA LEU A 453 56.99 -94.09 -14.43
C LEU A 453 56.32 -95.34 -13.85
N ASP A 454 55.27 -95.17 -13.02
CA ASP A 454 54.50 -96.30 -12.48
C ASP A 454 53.78 -97.10 -13.59
N VAL A 455 53.19 -96.39 -14.57
CA VAL A 455 52.55 -97.04 -15.73
C VAL A 455 53.57 -97.80 -16.56
N LEU A 456 54.74 -97.20 -16.88
CA LEU A 456 55.77 -97.87 -17.66
C LEU A 456 56.32 -99.09 -16.95
N ALA A 457 56.54 -99.00 -15.63
CA ALA A 457 56.99 -100.14 -14.83
C ALA A 457 55.97 -101.29 -14.83
N LYS A 458 54.68 -100.99 -14.67
CA LYS A 458 53.61 -102.02 -14.61
C LYS A 458 53.25 -102.62 -15.96
N LYS A 459 53.34 -101.84 -17.05
CA LYS A 459 52.86 -102.25 -18.37
C LYS A 459 53.97 -102.84 -19.25
N SER A 460 55.24 -102.63 -18.90
CA SER A 460 56.34 -103.23 -19.66
C SER A 460 56.36 -104.75 -19.49
N LYS A 461 56.39 -105.50 -20.61
CA LYS A 461 56.46 -106.96 -20.57
C LYS A 461 57.90 -107.45 -20.35
N LEU A 462 58.04 -108.67 -19.82
CA LEU A 462 59.34 -109.32 -19.62
C LEU A 462 60.08 -109.43 -20.97
N GLY A 463 61.35 -109.00 -21.02
CA GLY A 463 62.14 -108.93 -22.27
C GLY A 463 62.07 -107.59 -23.00
N MET A 464 61.34 -106.59 -22.47
CA MET A 464 61.25 -105.25 -23.02
C MET A 464 62.07 -104.25 -22.19
N TRP A 465 62.94 -103.49 -22.85
CA TRP A 465 63.75 -102.46 -22.22
C TRP A 465 63.45 -101.10 -22.82
N ILE A 466 63.07 -100.14 -21.97
CA ILE A 466 62.94 -98.74 -22.37
C ILE A 466 64.32 -98.11 -22.29
N THR A 467 64.84 -97.68 -23.43
CA THR A 467 66.20 -97.15 -23.57
C THR A 467 66.23 -95.63 -23.49
N ARG A 468 65.11 -94.95 -23.78
CA ARG A 468 65.02 -93.49 -23.74
C ARG A 468 63.61 -93.01 -23.39
N LEU A 469 63.54 -92.03 -22.49
CA LEU A 469 62.37 -91.20 -22.23
C LEU A 469 62.74 -89.73 -22.34
N GLN A 470 62.05 -88.96 -23.18
CA GLN A 470 62.33 -87.54 -23.37
C GLN A 470 61.04 -86.74 -23.55
N VAL A 471 60.95 -85.58 -22.88
CA VAL A 471 59.89 -84.60 -23.17
C VAL A 471 60.31 -83.81 -24.40
N VAL A 472 59.46 -83.82 -25.41
CA VAL A 472 59.63 -83.03 -26.63
C VAL A 472 58.70 -81.83 -26.52
N SER A 473 59.28 -80.63 -26.44
CA SER A 473 58.53 -79.38 -26.54
C SER A 473 58.79 -78.75 -27.91
N ASP A 474 57.79 -78.72 -28.77
CA ASP A 474 57.82 -77.95 -30.02
C ASP A 474 57.69 -76.45 -29.71
N ALA A 475 58.73 -75.86 -29.14
CA ALA A 475 58.83 -74.41 -28.95
C ALA A 475 60.31 -74.00 -28.86
N LYS A 476 60.76 -73.22 -29.86
CA LYS A 476 62.00 -72.43 -29.80
C LYS A 476 61.96 -71.59 -28.51
N SER A 477 62.99 -71.74 -27.68
CA SER A 477 63.18 -70.96 -26.44
C SER A 477 63.09 -69.45 -26.74
N PRO A 478 62.12 -68.71 -26.19
CA PRO A 478 62.14 -67.26 -26.18
C PRO A 478 62.92 -66.81 -24.94
N ALA A 479 64.23 -67.06 -24.94
CA ALA A 479 65.18 -66.41 -24.04
C ALA A 479 65.79 -65.21 -24.78
N ASP A 480 64.95 -64.23 -25.10
CA ASP A 480 65.30 -62.81 -25.31
C ASP A 480 64.06 -62.09 -25.85
N GLN A 481 63.22 -61.57 -24.93
CA GLN A 481 62.45 -60.34 -25.09
C GLN A 481 61.60 -60.09 -23.85
N ALA A 482 61.94 -59.03 -23.11
CA ALA A 482 61.09 -58.45 -22.08
C ALA A 482 59.95 -57.65 -22.75
N VAL A 483 58.69 -58.04 -22.53
CA VAL A 483 57.48 -57.30 -22.95
C VAL A 483 56.38 -57.52 -21.88
N PRO A 484 55.55 -56.49 -21.55
CA PRO A 484 55.13 -56.21 -20.18
C PRO A 484 53.80 -56.84 -19.76
N ALA A 485 53.52 -56.74 -18.46
CA ALA A 485 52.31 -57.22 -17.78
C ALA A 485 51.01 -56.63 -18.35
N LYS A 486 50.38 -57.36 -19.27
CA LYS A 486 48.93 -57.52 -19.45
C LYS A 486 48.71 -58.54 -20.57
N ASN A 487 47.89 -59.56 -20.28
CA ASN A 487 47.59 -60.75 -21.10
C ASN A 487 48.59 -61.92 -20.98
N SER A 488 48.68 -62.52 -19.79
CA SER A 488 49.09 -63.93 -19.67
C SER A 488 47.88 -64.83 -19.91
N ALA A 489 47.38 -64.86 -21.15
CA ALA A 489 46.51 -65.94 -21.57
C ALA A 489 47.39 -67.17 -21.80
N ASN A 490 47.25 -68.15 -20.91
CA ASN A 490 47.98 -69.41 -20.86
C ASN A 490 48.20 -69.99 -22.26
N VAL A 491 49.46 -69.91 -22.72
CA VAL A 491 49.98 -70.72 -23.82
C VAL A 491 49.99 -72.17 -23.31
N ASN A 492 48.91 -72.89 -23.57
CA ASN A 492 48.70 -74.26 -23.13
C ASN A 492 49.44 -75.21 -24.09
N ILE A 493 50.76 -75.30 -23.94
CA ILE A 493 51.56 -76.32 -24.63
C ILE A 493 51.44 -77.59 -23.79
N ASN A 494 50.61 -78.55 -24.23
CA ASN A 494 50.63 -79.89 -23.63
C ASN A 494 52.00 -80.50 -23.93
N PRO A 495 52.85 -80.79 -22.93
CA PRO A 495 54.13 -81.43 -23.19
C PRO A 495 53.89 -82.81 -23.80
N GLN A 496 54.67 -83.17 -24.82
CA GLN A 496 54.66 -84.52 -25.39
C GLN A 496 55.86 -85.30 -24.86
N VAL A 497 55.72 -86.60 -24.70
CA VAL A 497 56.82 -87.49 -24.28
C VAL A 497 57.06 -88.56 -25.33
N GLU A 498 58.32 -88.77 -25.65
CA GLU A 498 58.80 -89.82 -26.55
C GLU A 498 59.45 -90.93 -25.72
N ILE A 499 59.10 -92.18 -26.04
CA ILE A 499 59.47 -93.40 -25.33
C ILE A 499 60.05 -94.37 -26.35
N SER A 500 61.34 -94.69 -26.25
CA SER A 500 62.03 -95.61 -27.14
C SER A 500 62.52 -96.84 -26.39
N GLY A 501 62.51 -98.01 -27.05
CA GLY A 501 62.89 -99.27 -26.41
C GLY A 501 63.23 -100.40 -27.39
N ILE A 502 63.58 -101.55 -26.81
CA ILE A 502 63.97 -102.79 -27.52
C ILE A 502 63.23 -103.98 -26.87
N PHE A 503 62.87 -104.98 -27.66
CA PHE A 503 62.25 -106.23 -27.21
C PHE A 503 63.03 -107.46 -27.74
N GLU A 504 63.41 -108.39 -26.86
CA GLU A 504 64.15 -109.61 -27.20
C GLU A 504 63.19 -110.77 -27.54
N THR A 505 63.42 -111.49 -28.64
CA THR A 505 62.53 -112.56 -29.12
C THR A 505 63.25 -113.89 -29.43
N LYS A 506 62.50 -115.00 -29.31
CA LYS A 506 62.90 -116.36 -29.70
C LYS A 506 61.94 -117.06 -30.69
N SER A 507 60.87 -116.40 -31.18
CA SER A 507 59.88 -117.03 -32.10
C SER A 507 59.01 -116.01 -32.87
N GLU A 508 59.06 -116.06 -34.21
CA GLU A 508 58.47 -115.07 -35.15
C GLU A 508 56.94 -114.84 -35.02
N GLU A 509 56.15 -115.82 -34.57
CA GLU A 509 54.68 -115.71 -34.55
C GLU A 509 54.13 -115.04 -33.27
N ALA A 510 54.97 -114.76 -32.28
CA ALA A 510 54.59 -114.03 -31.06
C ALA A 510 54.94 -112.53 -31.08
N ASP A 511 55.61 -112.05 -32.15
CA ASP A 511 56.39 -110.81 -32.08
C ASP A 511 55.70 -109.55 -32.61
N ALA A 512 54.55 -109.67 -33.27
CA ALA A 512 53.88 -108.51 -33.84
C ALA A 512 52.93 -107.78 -32.87
N GLN A 513 52.38 -108.50 -31.89
CA GLN A 513 51.31 -108.01 -31.03
C GLN A 513 51.82 -107.23 -29.82
N VAL A 514 53.02 -107.55 -29.33
CA VAL A 514 53.47 -107.11 -27.99
C VAL A 514 53.73 -105.61 -27.89
N VAL A 515 54.35 -104.99 -28.90
CA VAL A 515 54.63 -103.54 -28.91
C VAL A 515 53.35 -102.73 -29.16
N ASP A 516 52.44 -103.21 -29.99
CA ASP A 516 51.15 -102.55 -30.23
C ASP A 516 50.21 -102.67 -29.03
N ASP A 517 50.21 -103.81 -28.34
CA ASP A 517 49.53 -103.98 -27.06
C ASP A 517 50.12 -103.04 -26.01
N PHE A 518 51.45 -102.89 -25.98
CA PHE A 518 52.11 -101.96 -25.07
C PHE A 518 51.71 -100.51 -25.37
N ARG A 519 51.74 -100.08 -26.64
CA ARG A 519 51.27 -98.75 -27.08
C ARG A 519 49.82 -98.50 -26.65
N LYS A 520 48.91 -99.43 -26.93
CA LYS A 520 47.51 -99.32 -26.51
C LYS A 520 47.37 -99.25 -25.00
N SER A 521 48.14 -100.05 -24.26
CA SER A 521 48.11 -100.04 -22.80
C SER A 521 48.58 -98.72 -22.18
N LEU A 522 49.47 -97.98 -22.88
CA LEU A 522 49.88 -96.63 -22.48
C LEU A 522 48.76 -95.61 -22.72
N GLU A 523 48.02 -95.70 -23.82
CA GLU A 523 46.84 -94.85 -24.07
C GLU A 523 45.70 -95.15 -23.07
N GLU A 524 45.43 -96.43 -22.82
CA GLU A 524 44.39 -96.87 -21.87
C GLU A 524 44.72 -96.52 -20.42
N SER A 525 45.99 -96.29 -20.09
CA SER A 525 46.39 -95.87 -18.74
C SER A 525 45.83 -94.51 -18.34
N GLY A 526 45.39 -93.70 -19.31
CA GLY A 526 44.87 -92.35 -19.09
C GLY A 526 45.94 -91.32 -18.72
N VAL A 527 47.22 -91.71 -18.71
CA VAL A 527 48.35 -90.80 -18.44
C VAL A 527 48.81 -90.09 -19.72
N LEU A 528 48.87 -90.84 -20.82
CA LEU A 528 49.19 -90.32 -22.15
C LEU A 528 48.00 -90.54 -23.10
N VAL A 529 47.77 -89.60 -24.00
CA VAL A 529 46.79 -89.68 -25.09
C VAL A 529 47.50 -89.50 -26.43
N LYS A 530 46.93 -90.09 -27.49
CA LYS A 530 47.48 -90.07 -28.86
C LYS A 530 48.92 -90.59 -28.91
N VAL A 531 49.15 -91.79 -28.40
CA VAL A 531 50.46 -92.44 -28.46
C VAL A 531 50.67 -93.03 -29.85
N VAL A 532 51.53 -92.43 -30.66
CA VAL A 532 51.82 -92.84 -32.05
C VAL A 532 53.15 -93.60 -32.12
N THR A 533 53.23 -94.66 -32.93
CA THR A 533 54.48 -95.38 -33.21
C THR A 533 55.30 -94.62 -34.25
N LEU A 534 56.55 -94.30 -33.92
CA LEU A 534 57.47 -93.57 -34.80
C LEU A 534 58.36 -94.53 -35.64
N GLU A 535 58.86 -95.62 -35.05
CA GLU A 535 59.73 -96.60 -35.74
C GLU A 535 59.46 -98.05 -35.29
N ARG A 536 59.62 -99.02 -36.21
CA ARG A 536 59.52 -100.48 -35.99
C ARG A 536 60.28 -101.28 -37.06
N GLU A 537 61.12 -102.24 -36.66
CA GLU A 537 61.80 -103.22 -37.56
C GLU A 537 60.98 -104.53 -37.71
N THR A 538 61.12 -105.27 -38.83
CA THR A 538 60.49 -106.59 -39.10
C THR A 538 61.54 -107.64 -39.51
N PRO A 539 61.48 -108.90 -39.05
CA PRO A 539 62.51 -109.91 -39.34
C PRO A 539 62.37 -110.57 -40.75
N GLU A 540 63.49 -110.90 -41.41
CA GLU A 540 63.56 -111.53 -42.76
C GLU A 540 64.12 -112.99 -42.75
N ARG A 541 63.60 -113.88 -43.63
CA ARG A 541 63.96 -115.33 -43.75
C ARG A 541 65.26 -115.58 -44.54
N SER A 542 66.07 -116.56 -44.11
CA SER A 542 67.16 -117.17 -44.90
C SER A 542 66.75 -118.53 -45.51
N ALA A 543 67.29 -118.84 -46.69
CA ALA A 543 66.88 -119.94 -47.59
C ALA A 543 67.28 -121.37 -47.15
N ASP A 544 67.89 -121.57 -45.98
CA ASP A 544 68.33 -122.90 -45.49
C ASP A 544 67.75 -123.28 -44.10
N GLY A 545 66.66 -122.66 -43.67
CA GLY A 545 65.82 -123.18 -42.58
C GLY A 545 66.38 -123.09 -41.14
N LYS A 546 67.44 -122.31 -40.90
CA LYS A 546 67.81 -121.82 -39.56
C LYS A 546 67.88 -120.29 -39.58
N ALA A 547 67.18 -119.64 -38.66
CA ALA A 547 67.09 -118.19 -38.50
C ALA A 547 68.14 -117.66 -37.51
N GLU A 548 68.81 -116.56 -37.85
CA GLU A 548 69.59 -115.71 -36.94
C GLU A 548 69.04 -114.27 -37.01
N GLN A 549 68.08 -113.91 -36.14
CA GLN A 549 67.84 -112.52 -35.71
C GLN A 549 67.10 -112.52 -34.35
N VAL A 550 67.51 -111.66 -33.40
CA VAL A 550 67.25 -111.83 -31.94
C VAL A 550 66.61 -110.60 -31.23
N ALA A 551 66.47 -109.41 -31.83
CA ALA A 551 65.85 -108.26 -31.13
C ALA A 551 65.17 -107.22 -32.05
N LEU A 552 64.05 -106.63 -31.58
CA LEU A 552 63.24 -105.63 -32.28
C LEU A 552 63.28 -104.26 -31.58
N LYS A 553 63.57 -103.18 -32.32
CA LYS A 553 63.53 -101.80 -31.80
C LYS A 553 62.18 -101.11 -32.05
N PHE A 554 61.76 -100.25 -31.12
CA PHE A 554 60.57 -99.42 -31.28
C PHE A 554 60.72 -98.02 -30.68
N ALA A 555 59.96 -97.05 -31.20
CA ALA A 555 59.81 -95.72 -30.62
C ALA A 555 58.34 -95.27 -30.66
N LEU A 556 57.84 -94.70 -29.57
CA LEU A 556 56.47 -94.21 -29.39
C LEU A 556 56.48 -92.75 -28.92
N ARG A 557 55.47 -91.96 -29.30
CA ARG A 557 55.29 -90.58 -28.82
C ARG A 557 53.86 -90.34 -28.38
N GLY A 558 53.64 -89.81 -27.17
CA GLY A 558 52.31 -89.50 -26.63
C GLY A 558 52.23 -88.14 -25.95
N GLU A 559 51.03 -87.56 -25.90
CA GLU A 559 50.75 -86.28 -25.22
C GLU A 559 50.28 -86.51 -23.78
N TRP A 560 50.71 -85.70 -22.81
CA TRP A 560 50.19 -85.79 -21.45
C TRP A 560 48.73 -85.32 -21.35
N VAL A 561 47.91 -86.07 -20.62
CA VAL A 561 46.52 -85.68 -20.36
C VAL A 561 46.47 -84.48 -19.42
N THR A 562 46.02 -83.32 -19.91
CA THR A 562 45.70 -82.17 -19.08
C THR A 562 44.28 -82.29 -18.55
N GLN A 563 44.12 -82.54 -17.24
CA GLN A 563 42.84 -82.38 -16.58
C GLN A 563 42.46 -80.90 -16.57
N ARG A 564 41.61 -80.47 -17.51
CA ARG A 564 40.86 -79.21 -17.35
C ARG A 564 39.84 -79.45 -16.24
N SER A 565 40.07 -78.86 -15.07
CA SER A 565 39.10 -78.84 -13.99
C SER A 565 37.85 -78.06 -14.43
N SER A 566 36.78 -78.81 -14.64
CA SER A 566 35.39 -78.37 -14.58
C SER A 566 35.12 -77.69 -13.23
N GLY A 567 34.56 -76.48 -13.24
CA GLY A 567 34.24 -75.75 -12.02
C GLY A 567 33.37 -74.52 -12.27
N SER A 568 32.07 -74.77 -12.45
CA SER A 568 30.91 -73.91 -12.14
C SER A 568 31.17 -72.44 -11.76
N GLY A 569 30.92 -71.51 -12.69
CA GLY A 569 30.72 -70.08 -12.42
C GLY A 569 29.28 -69.67 -12.73
N GLY A 570 28.40 -69.77 -11.74
CA GLY A 570 27.00 -69.34 -11.84
C GLY A 570 26.87 -67.83 -12.03
N GLN A 571 26.04 -67.43 -12.99
CA GLN A 571 25.62 -66.06 -13.23
C GLN A 571 24.84 -65.52 -12.02
N VAL A 572 25.25 -64.35 -11.50
CA VAL A 572 24.37 -63.48 -10.71
C VAL A 572 24.26 -62.16 -11.45
N LYS A 573 23.08 -61.92 -12.04
CA LYS A 573 22.68 -60.65 -12.65
C LYS A 573 22.34 -59.66 -11.55
N GLU A 574 23.12 -58.60 -11.40
CA GLU A 574 22.78 -57.45 -10.58
C GLU A 574 21.87 -56.50 -11.39
N LYS A 575 20.59 -56.41 -10.99
CA LYS A 575 19.71 -55.29 -11.31
C LYS A 575 19.68 -54.40 -10.08
N VAL A 576 20.22 -53.19 -10.19
CA VAL A 576 19.92 -52.09 -9.26
C VAL A 576 19.27 -50.99 -10.07
N LYS A 577 18.13 -50.52 -9.56
CA LYS A 577 17.29 -49.44 -10.07
C LYS A 577 17.29 -48.33 -9.04
#